data_AF-C5LP69-F1
#
_entry.id   AF-C5LP69-F1
#
_cell.length_a   1.000
_cell.length_b   1.000
_cell.length_c   1.000
_cell.angle_alpha   90.00
_cell.angle_beta   90.00
_cell.angle_gamma   90.00
#
_symmetry.space_group_name_H-M   'P 1'
#
loop_
_entity.id
_entity.type
_entity.pdbx_description
1 polymer ?
#
loop_
_entity_poly.entity_id
_entity_poly.type
_entity_poly.pdbx_seq_one_letter_code
_entity_poly.pdbx_strand_id
1 'polypeptide(L)'
;MTEFLEKQGCGPVTVGESEEDFKRAVQGEVSGHSFGYKVDGVKGGVFIANPKKVLDVATVMDFVDPYMKKNEANGTKIDYVHGLTAIERYCSAGTANVGIVLPDMHKSDLFKTVVHDGALPRKTFSMGEADEKRFYYECRKIRKD
;
A
#
# COMPACT_ATOMS: atom_id res chain seq x y z
N MET A 1 -11.44 1.39 9.61
CA MET A 1 -11.07 0.58 8.42
C MET A 1 -11.58 -0.85 8.55
N THR A 2 -11.30 -1.56 9.64
CA THR A 2 -11.76 -2.94 9.93
C THR A 2 -13.23 -3.17 9.57
N GLU A 3 -14.16 -2.46 10.22
CA GLU A 3 -15.60 -2.60 9.95
C GLU A 3 -15.99 -2.29 8.50
N PHE A 4 -15.27 -1.38 7.84
CA PHE A 4 -15.54 -1.04 6.44
C PHE A 4 -15.18 -2.23 5.54
N LEU A 5 -13.99 -2.79 5.71
CA LEU A 5 -13.52 -3.93 4.92
C LEU A 5 -14.37 -5.17 5.14
N GLU A 6 -14.75 -5.45 6.38
CA GLU A 6 -15.62 -6.59 6.71
C GLU A 6 -17.02 -6.45 6.11
N LYS A 7 -17.58 -5.23 6.08
CA LYS A 7 -18.84 -4.97 5.37
C LYS A 7 -18.74 -5.15 3.85
N GLN A 8 -17.55 -4.99 3.27
CA GLN A 8 -17.28 -5.31 1.86
C GLN A 8 -16.98 -6.81 1.64
N GLY A 9 -17.01 -7.63 2.70
CA GLY A 9 -16.77 -9.06 2.64
C GLY A 9 -15.28 -9.44 2.60
N CYS A 10 -14.38 -8.51 2.94
CA CYS A 10 -12.97 -8.80 3.21
C CYS A 10 -12.82 -9.07 4.71
N GLY A 11 -12.42 -10.27 5.11
CA GLY A 11 -12.14 -10.56 6.50
C GLY A 11 -12.13 -12.05 6.86
N PRO A 12 -11.92 -12.37 8.15
CA PRO A 12 -11.76 -11.43 9.27
C PRO A 12 -10.53 -10.51 9.13
N VAL A 13 -10.63 -9.31 9.72
CA VAL A 13 -9.51 -8.35 9.79
C VAL A 13 -8.93 -8.34 11.20
N THR A 14 -7.63 -8.61 11.34
CA THR A 14 -6.91 -8.58 12.61
C THR A 14 -5.85 -7.49 12.63
N VAL A 15 -5.62 -6.90 13.79
CA VAL A 15 -4.63 -5.84 14.01
C VAL A 15 -3.71 -6.29 15.14
N GLY A 16 -2.41 -6.26 14.90
CA GLY A 16 -1.37 -6.50 15.89
C GLY A 16 -0.53 -5.24 16.09
N GLU A 17 -0.11 -4.97 17.32
CA GLU A 17 0.57 -3.72 17.70
C GLU A 17 2.06 -3.94 18.05
N SER A 18 2.64 -5.07 17.63
CA SER A 18 4.05 -5.39 17.87
C SER A 18 4.95 -5.05 16.67
N GLU A 19 6.24 -4.93 16.95
CA GLU A 19 7.28 -4.84 15.92
C GLU A 19 7.26 -6.08 15.01
N GLU A 20 7.04 -7.25 15.60
CA GLU A 20 6.93 -8.52 14.89
C GLU A 20 5.73 -8.52 13.94
N ASP A 21 4.57 -7.99 14.36
CA ASP A 21 3.39 -7.85 13.50
C ASP A 21 3.64 -6.91 12.34
N PHE A 22 4.31 -5.77 12.59
CA PHE A 22 4.70 -4.84 11.55
C PHE A 22 5.61 -5.52 10.51
N LYS A 23 6.67 -6.20 10.96
CA LYS A 23 7.60 -6.91 10.06
C LYS A 23 6.88 -7.97 9.24
N ARG A 24 6.05 -8.79 9.88
CA ARG A 24 5.28 -9.84 9.20
C ARG A 24 4.33 -9.26 8.16
N ALA A 25 3.63 -8.16 8.48
CA ALA A 25 2.69 -7.53 7.56
C ALA A 25 3.37 -6.89 6.34
N VAL A 26 4.56 -6.32 6.52
CA VAL A 26 5.37 -5.73 5.43
C VAL A 26 6.09 -6.81 4.60
N GLN A 27 6.38 -7.98 5.16
CA GLN A 27 6.90 -9.12 4.38
C GLN A 27 5.84 -9.71 3.44
N GLY A 28 4.55 -9.60 3.78
CA GLY A 28 3.45 -10.06 2.92
C GLY A 28 3.31 -11.59 2.80
N GLU A 29 4.08 -12.37 3.55
CA GLU A 29 4.03 -13.84 3.56
C GLU A 29 2.83 -14.36 4.36
N VAL A 30 1.61 -13.99 3.93
CA VAL A 30 0.35 -14.37 4.55
C VAL A 30 -0.62 -14.92 3.51
N SER A 31 -1.63 -15.69 3.94
CA SER A 31 -2.62 -16.30 3.03
C SER A 31 -3.66 -15.32 2.47
N GLY A 32 -3.69 -14.08 2.97
CA GLY A 32 -4.60 -13.03 2.54
C GLY A 32 -3.82 -11.77 2.20
N HIS A 33 -4.35 -10.62 2.57
CA HIS A 33 -3.65 -9.35 2.43
C HIS A 33 -3.08 -8.86 3.75
N SER A 34 -2.01 -8.06 3.70
CA SER A 34 -1.46 -7.39 4.87
C SER A 34 -0.81 -6.06 4.55
N PHE A 35 -0.71 -5.20 5.57
CA PHE A 35 0.09 -3.98 5.51
C PHE A 35 0.54 -3.57 6.92
N GLY A 36 1.72 -2.98 7.02
CA GLY A 36 2.20 -2.33 8.24
C GLY A 36 1.57 -0.95 8.40
N TYR A 37 1.40 -0.52 9.65
CA TYR A 37 0.99 0.85 9.96
C TYR A 37 1.91 1.50 10.98
N LYS A 38 1.95 2.84 10.96
CA LYS A 38 2.55 3.65 12.03
C LYS A 38 1.65 4.85 12.31
N VAL A 39 1.25 5.03 13.56
CA VAL A 39 0.43 6.16 14.01
C VAL A 39 0.82 6.52 15.43
N ASP A 40 1.01 7.81 15.68
CA ASP A 40 1.34 8.35 17.00
C ASP A 40 2.49 7.61 17.71
N GLY A 41 3.53 7.22 16.96
CA GLY A 41 4.68 6.49 17.49
C GLY A 41 4.46 4.99 17.71
N VAL A 42 3.22 4.50 17.65
CA VAL A 42 2.89 3.06 17.63
C VAL A 42 3.02 2.53 16.21
N LYS A 43 3.55 1.32 16.07
CA LYS A 43 3.55 0.59 14.79
C LYS A 43 3.12 -0.84 14.98
N GLY A 44 2.56 -1.41 13.94
CA GLY A 44 1.97 -2.74 13.97
C GLY A 44 1.59 -3.25 12.58
N GLY A 45 0.93 -4.40 12.54
CA GLY A 45 0.47 -5.04 11.31
C GLY A 45 -1.04 -5.15 11.25
N VAL A 46 -1.60 -4.98 10.04
CA VAL A 46 -2.99 -5.32 9.73
C VAL A 46 -3.00 -6.52 8.80
N PHE A 47 -3.85 -7.50 9.09
CA PHE A 47 -4.01 -8.72 8.31
C PHE A 47 -5.47 -8.90 7.93
N ILE A 48 -5.71 -9.21 6.65
CA ILE A 48 -7.04 -9.27 6.05
C ILE A 48 -7.18 -10.64 5.39
N ALA A 49 -8.01 -11.50 5.96
CA ALA A 49 -8.35 -12.77 5.31
C ALA A 49 -9.36 -12.55 4.17
N ASN A 50 -9.41 -13.48 3.21
CA ASN A 50 -10.37 -13.50 2.11
C ASN A 50 -10.53 -12.15 1.37
N PRO A 51 -9.44 -11.53 0.89
CA PRO A 51 -9.54 -10.28 0.16
C PRO A 51 -10.33 -10.44 -1.15
N LYS A 52 -10.98 -9.37 -1.60
CA LYS A 52 -11.72 -9.34 -2.88
C LYS A 52 -10.89 -8.86 -4.07
N LYS A 53 -9.73 -8.26 -3.80
CA LYS A 53 -8.78 -7.77 -4.81
C LYS A 53 -7.59 -8.70 -4.91
N VAL A 54 -6.83 -8.58 -5.98
CA VAL A 54 -5.57 -9.32 -6.16
C VAL A 54 -4.43 -8.72 -5.36
N LEU A 55 -4.41 -7.40 -5.15
CA LEU A 55 -3.32 -6.69 -4.49
C LEU A 55 -3.74 -6.08 -3.15
N ASP A 56 -2.83 -6.09 -2.17
CA ASP A 56 -2.99 -5.46 -0.86
C ASP A 56 -3.36 -3.98 -1.01
N VAL A 57 -2.62 -3.28 -1.86
CA VAL A 57 -2.80 -1.87 -2.16
C VAL A 57 -4.21 -1.57 -2.66
N ALA A 58 -4.80 -2.44 -3.50
CA ALA A 58 -6.15 -2.23 -4.01
C ALA A 58 -7.18 -2.33 -2.86
N THR A 59 -6.97 -3.27 -1.94
CA THR A 59 -7.85 -3.44 -0.76
C THR A 59 -7.74 -2.26 0.20
N VAL A 60 -6.52 -1.74 0.41
CA VAL A 60 -6.31 -0.52 1.20
C VAL A 60 -6.97 0.68 0.55
N MET A 61 -6.81 0.84 -0.77
CA MET A 61 -7.37 1.97 -1.52
C MET A 61 -8.90 1.97 -1.57
N ASP A 62 -9.55 0.80 -1.56
CA ASP A 62 -11.01 0.70 -1.43
C ASP A 62 -11.55 1.46 -0.19
N PHE A 63 -10.76 1.54 0.89
CA PHE A 63 -11.07 2.38 2.06
C PHE A 63 -10.48 3.80 1.97
N VAL A 64 -9.22 3.94 1.53
CA VAL A 64 -8.52 5.23 1.56
C VAL A 64 -9.17 6.23 0.60
N ASP A 65 -9.52 5.84 -0.62
CA ASP A 65 -10.14 6.75 -1.60
C ASP A 65 -11.42 7.45 -1.10
N PRO A 66 -12.45 6.72 -0.59
CA PRO A 66 -13.64 7.37 -0.05
C PRO A 66 -13.34 8.16 1.23
N TYR A 67 -12.38 7.73 2.05
CA TYR A 67 -11.94 8.49 3.23
C TYR A 67 -11.33 9.83 2.82
N MET A 68 -10.46 9.85 1.82
CA MET A 68 -9.84 11.06 1.29
C MET A 68 -10.87 12.01 0.71
N LYS A 69 -11.80 11.51 -0.12
CA LYS A 69 -12.87 12.31 -0.72
C LYS A 69 -13.77 12.96 0.34
N LYS A 70 -14.07 12.25 1.43
CA LYS A 70 -14.90 12.78 2.53
C LYS A 70 -14.19 13.87 3.34
N ASN A 71 -12.86 13.80 3.44
CA ASN A 71 -12.06 14.68 4.31
C ASN A 71 -11.22 15.71 3.54
N GLU A 72 -11.36 15.81 2.23
CA GLU A 72 -10.62 16.76 1.39
C GLU A 72 -10.85 18.21 1.85
N ALA A 73 -12.09 18.56 2.21
CA ALA A 73 -12.45 19.88 2.75
C ALA A 73 -11.77 20.20 4.11
N ASN A 74 -11.34 19.18 4.85
CA ASN A 74 -10.61 19.31 6.12
C ASN A 74 -9.10 19.45 5.91
N GLY A 75 -8.64 19.53 4.66
CA GLY A 75 -7.23 19.63 4.31
C GLY A 75 -6.45 18.31 4.43
N THR A 76 -7.14 17.16 4.54
CA THR A 76 -6.48 15.85 4.53
C THR A 76 -5.82 15.60 3.19
N LYS A 77 -4.55 15.20 3.20
CA LYS A 77 -3.74 14.92 2.00
C LYS A 77 -3.13 13.54 2.10
N ILE A 78 -2.90 12.92 0.94
CA ILE A 78 -2.16 11.67 0.80
C ILE A 78 -0.86 11.96 0.05
N ASP A 79 0.25 11.45 0.57
CA ASP A 79 1.54 11.50 -0.09
C ASP A 79 2.11 10.08 -0.25
N TYR A 80 2.85 9.87 -1.33
CA TYR A 80 3.43 8.58 -1.68
C TYR A 80 4.94 8.69 -1.57
N VAL A 81 5.49 8.15 -0.49
CA VAL A 81 6.91 8.18 -0.19
C VAL A 81 7.55 6.82 -0.44
N HIS A 82 8.83 6.81 -0.80
CA HIS A 82 9.61 5.59 -0.95
C HIS A 82 10.45 5.31 0.29
N GLY A 83 10.47 4.05 0.72
CA GLY A 83 11.21 3.59 1.88
C GLY A 83 10.58 3.96 3.22
N LEU A 84 11.09 3.33 4.28
CA LEU A 84 10.55 3.47 5.64
C LEU A 84 10.98 4.75 6.35
N THR A 85 12.13 5.33 5.99
CA THR A 85 12.69 6.49 6.70
C THR A 85 11.74 7.70 6.72
N ALA A 86 11.02 7.95 5.63
CA ALA A 86 10.04 9.03 5.56
C ALA A 86 8.84 8.75 6.49
N ILE A 87 8.33 7.51 6.49
CA ILE A 87 7.25 7.09 7.39
C ILE A 87 7.69 7.20 8.86
N GLU A 88 8.90 6.76 9.17
CA GLU A 88 9.43 6.81 10.52
C GLU A 88 9.53 8.25 11.06
N ARG A 89 9.97 9.16 10.20
CA ARG A 89 10.13 10.59 10.49
C ARG A 89 8.78 11.31 10.60
N TYR A 90 7.88 11.10 9.64
CA TYR A 90 6.65 11.91 9.54
C TYR A 90 5.52 11.36 10.41
N CYS A 91 5.52 10.08 10.76
CA CYS A 91 4.48 9.45 11.59
C CYS A 91 5.00 9.19 13.02
N SER A 92 5.80 10.10 13.57
CA SER A 92 6.28 10.03 14.95
C SER A 92 5.18 10.39 15.96
N ALA A 93 5.41 10.09 17.24
CA ALA A 93 4.50 10.49 18.31
C ALA A 93 4.23 12.01 18.29
N GLY A 94 2.98 12.39 18.55
CA GLY A 94 2.52 13.78 18.54
C GLY A 94 2.27 14.37 17.14
N THR A 95 2.37 13.57 16.07
CA THR A 95 1.99 13.99 14.72
C THR A 95 0.58 13.51 14.38
N ALA A 96 -0.14 14.29 13.57
CA ALA A 96 -1.46 13.91 13.05
C ALA A 96 -1.38 13.02 11.79
N ASN A 97 -0.24 12.36 11.58
CA ASN A 97 0.04 11.58 10.37
C ASN A 97 -0.15 10.09 10.62
N VAL A 98 -0.62 9.39 9.59
CA VAL A 98 -0.74 7.93 9.56
C VAL A 98 0.12 7.40 8.42
N GLY A 99 1.01 6.47 8.75
CA GLY A 99 1.82 5.75 7.79
C GLY A 99 1.20 4.40 7.47
N ILE A 100 1.13 4.07 6.18
CA ILE A 100 0.75 2.74 5.69
C ILE A 100 1.93 2.22 4.87
N VAL A 101 2.37 1.00 5.16
CA VAL A 101 3.49 0.34 4.50
C VAL A 101 2.99 -0.97 3.89
N LEU A 102 3.01 -1.05 2.58
CA LEU A 102 2.56 -2.21 1.83
C LEU A 102 3.72 -3.18 1.58
N PRO A 103 3.46 -4.49 1.49
CA PRO A 103 4.44 -5.45 1.01
C PRO A 103 4.78 -5.21 -0.46
N ASP A 104 5.93 -5.72 -0.89
CA ASP A 104 6.35 -5.66 -2.29
C ASP A 104 5.44 -6.54 -3.15
N MET A 105 4.93 -5.98 -4.24
CA MET A 105 4.11 -6.73 -5.19
C MET A 105 4.96 -7.77 -5.94
N HIS A 106 4.53 -9.03 -5.93
CA HIS A 106 5.16 -10.04 -6.78
C HIS A 106 4.88 -9.76 -8.25
N LYS A 107 5.88 -9.94 -9.11
CA LYS A 107 5.75 -9.74 -10.58
C LYS A 107 4.63 -10.58 -11.19
N SER A 108 4.36 -11.76 -10.62
CA SER A 108 3.27 -12.64 -11.07
C SER A 108 1.88 -12.01 -10.91
N ASP A 109 1.73 -11.05 -10.00
CA ASP A 109 0.44 -10.47 -9.67
C ASP A 109 0.07 -9.31 -10.59
N LEU A 110 1.04 -8.79 -11.36
CA LEU A 110 0.80 -7.77 -12.38
C LEU A 110 -0.28 -8.21 -13.37
N PHE A 111 -0.12 -9.38 -14.00
CA PHE A 111 -1.08 -9.87 -14.98
C PHE A 111 -2.37 -10.38 -14.33
N LYS A 112 -2.28 -11.02 -13.16
CA LYS A 112 -3.47 -11.46 -12.42
C LYS A 112 -4.37 -10.27 -12.10
N THR A 113 -3.79 -9.16 -11.66
CA THR A 113 -4.52 -7.92 -11.36
C THR A 113 -5.17 -7.37 -12.62
N VAL A 114 -4.46 -7.37 -13.76
CA VAL A 114 -5.05 -6.87 -15.00
C VAL A 114 -6.25 -7.72 -15.45
N VAL A 115 -6.15 -9.03 -15.32
CA VAL A 115 -7.21 -9.96 -15.72
C VAL A 115 -8.41 -9.88 -14.78
N HIS A 116 -8.19 -9.77 -13.47
CA HIS A 116 -9.25 -9.83 -12.46
C HIS A 116 -9.82 -8.46 -12.08
N ASP A 117 -8.94 -7.49 -11.84
CA ASP A 117 -9.28 -6.15 -11.31
C ASP A 117 -9.23 -5.05 -12.38
N GLY A 118 -8.76 -5.36 -13.59
CA GLY A 118 -8.69 -4.42 -14.71
C GLY A 118 -7.45 -3.53 -14.68
N ALA A 119 -7.59 -2.29 -14.21
CA ALA A 119 -6.44 -1.38 -14.14
C ALA A 119 -5.65 -1.61 -12.85
N LEU A 120 -4.31 -1.54 -12.92
CA LEU A 120 -3.48 -1.52 -11.72
C LEU A 120 -3.81 -0.28 -10.88
N PRO A 121 -3.83 -0.39 -9.53
CA PRO A 121 -4.03 0.78 -8.70
C PRO A 121 -2.91 1.80 -8.94
N ARG A 122 -3.23 3.07 -8.67
CA ARG A 122 -2.29 4.15 -8.94
C ARG A 122 -1.05 3.99 -8.05
N LYS A 123 0.13 4.21 -8.64
CA LYS A 123 1.41 4.24 -7.92
C LYS A 123 1.76 2.93 -7.19
N THR A 124 1.21 1.80 -7.64
CA THR A 124 1.41 0.48 -7.04
C THR A 124 2.76 -0.17 -7.33
N PHE A 125 3.42 0.20 -8.42
CA PHE A 125 4.76 -0.27 -8.72
C PHE A 125 5.64 0.91 -9.13
N SER A 126 6.84 0.96 -8.56
CA SER A 126 7.95 1.72 -9.13
C SER A 126 8.75 0.75 -9.97
N MET A 127 9.01 1.09 -11.23
CA MET A 127 9.90 0.31 -12.08
C MET A 127 11.31 0.91 -11.95
N GLY A 128 12.27 0.09 -11.53
CA GLY A 128 13.67 0.50 -11.33
C GLY A 128 13.94 1.29 -10.06
N GLU A 129 15.20 1.25 -9.61
CA GLU A 129 15.68 2.09 -8.50
C GLU A 129 15.63 3.57 -8.87
N ALA A 130 15.57 4.45 -7.87
CA ALA A 130 15.57 5.90 -8.09
C ALA A 130 16.75 6.35 -8.97
N ASP A 131 17.91 5.75 -8.75
CA ASP A 131 19.15 6.03 -9.48
C ASP A 131 19.15 5.46 -10.90
N GLU A 132 18.37 4.41 -11.17
CA GLU A 132 18.22 3.83 -12.50
C GLU A 132 17.26 4.64 -13.38
N LYS A 133 16.39 5.46 -12.77
CA LYS A 133 15.43 6.29 -13.51
C LYS A 133 16.10 7.30 -14.44
N ARG A 134 17.36 7.68 -14.16
CA ARG A 134 18.17 8.52 -15.05
C ARG A 134 18.37 7.90 -16.44
N PHE A 135 18.40 6.57 -16.54
CA PHE A 135 18.62 5.85 -17.80
C PHE A 135 17.34 5.76 -18.65
N TYR A 136 16.16 6.08 -18.12
CA TYR A 136 14.92 6.15 -18.92
C TYR A 136 14.97 7.26 -19.99
N TYR A 137 15.92 8.20 -19.89
CA TYR A 137 16.18 9.21 -20.92
C TYR A 137 17.14 8.73 -22.02
N GLU A 138 17.76 7.55 -21.90
CA GLU A 138 18.70 6.99 -22.88
C GLU A 138 18.01 6.09 -23.92
N CYS A 139 16.83 6.50 -24.39
CA CYS A 139 16.08 5.74 -25.38
C CYS A 139 16.82 5.65 -26.73
N ARG A 140 16.92 4.43 -27.29
CA ARG A 140 17.28 4.24 -28.70
C ARG A 140 16.05 4.55 -29.57
N LYS A 141 16.26 5.29 -30.66
CA LYS A 141 15.20 5.60 -31.64
C LYS A 141 14.59 4.30 -32.17
N ILE A 142 13.28 4.12 -32.02
CA ILE A 142 12.55 3.01 -32.64
C ILE A 142 12.74 3.13 -34.15
N ARG A 143 13.39 2.13 -34.75
CA ARG A 143 13.51 2.01 -36.19
C ARG A 143 12.35 1.15 -36.67
N LYS A 144 11.67 1.58 -37.75
CA LYS A 144 10.81 0.68 -38.50
C LYS A 144 11.73 -0.28 -39.26
N ASP A 145 11.46 -1.56 -39.16
CA ASP A 145 11.94 -2.53 -40.14
C ASP A 145 11.25 -2.26 -41.50
#